data_AF-M5U9T4-F1
#
_entry.id   AF-M5U9T4-F1
#
_cell.length_a   1.000
_cell.length_b   1.000
_cell.length_c   1.000
_cell.angle_alpha   90.00
_cell.angle_beta   90.00
_cell.angle_gamma   90.00
#
_symmetry.space_group_name_H-M   'P 1'
#
loop_
_entity.id
_entity.type
_entity.pdbx_description
1 polymer ?
#
loop_
_entity_poly.entity_id
_entity_poly.type
_entity_poly.pdbx_seq_one_letter_code
_entity_poly.pdbx_strand_id
1 'polypeptide(L)'
;MLAWLLLVFAAHSSLGDDFSLERTPHRDTPQRLLEERLLKIDRSLQLLARPSMRSGVGAIGYRSSASDDPNETVEITIRLAEETSIDQVVLVPAIWRDTTLGFRADGFPVAFNISVGCDDDEGHRVASLTSDDNLLPRIAPVVVDIEPQNASWIRVEATQLSRRAWDNRYVLQLSEILVFSGRENVALHQSVESSSSDEWEQGPTQTKIPRRWIHALPHERRGRRAKHGVHQQSRRRCVADAFG
;
A
#
# COMPACT_ATOMS: atom_id res chain seq x y z
N MET A 1 -77.10 12.13 34.20
CA MET A 1 -76.99 10.71 34.53
C MET A 1 -77.50 9.89 33.36
N LEU A 2 -76.64 9.00 32.86
CA LEU A 2 -76.89 7.82 32.02
C LEU A 2 -77.45 8.00 30.60
N ALA A 3 -76.52 7.89 29.67
CA ALA A 3 -76.69 7.71 28.23
C ALA A 3 -77.25 6.32 27.89
N TRP A 4 -78.04 6.27 26.81
CA TRP A 4 -78.41 5.05 26.10
C TRP A 4 -78.38 5.29 24.59
N LEU A 5 -77.99 4.22 23.89
CA LEU A 5 -78.34 3.82 22.52
C LEU A 5 -77.55 4.37 21.31
N LEU A 6 -76.67 3.47 20.86
CA LEU A 6 -76.23 3.15 19.50
C LEU A 6 -77.16 3.62 18.35
N LEU A 7 -76.54 4.19 17.32
CA LEU A 7 -77.02 4.10 15.95
C LEU A 7 -75.83 3.86 15.02
N VAL A 8 -75.82 2.68 14.41
CA VAL A 8 -74.91 2.28 13.32
C VAL A 8 -75.52 2.79 12.01
N PHE A 9 -74.74 3.54 11.24
CA PHE A 9 -74.94 3.64 9.79
C PHE A 9 -73.57 3.70 9.10
N ALA A 10 -73.36 2.75 8.20
CA ALA A 10 -72.20 2.63 7.33
C ALA A 10 -72.34 3.56 6.11
N ALA A 11 -71.24 4.12 5.64
CA ALA A 11 -71.08 4.48 4.22
C ALA A 11 -69.61 4.36 3.81
N HIS A 12 -69.43 3.66 2.70
CA HIS A 12 -68.19 3.21 2.07
C HIS A 12 -67.47 4.32 1.27
N SER A 13 -66.16 4.15 1.17
CA SER A 13 -65.26 4.45 0.03
C SER A 13 -65.19 5.86 -0.57
N SER A 14 -63.96 6.39 -0.66
CA SER A 14 -63.36 6.84 -1.93
C SER A 14 -61.96 7.44 -1.73
N LEU A 15 -61.01 6.93 -2.53
CA LEU A 15 -59.87 7.59 -3.20
C LEU A 15 -59.22 8.80 -2.50
N GLY A 16 -57.92 8.78 -2.22
CA GLY A 16 -56.87 8.86 -3.26
C GLY A 16 -56.35 10.30 -3.32
N ASP A 17 -55.03 10.43 -3.25
CA ASP A 17 -54.20 11.64 -3.41
C ASP A 17 -54.28 12.75 -2.34
N ASP A 18 -53.17 12.92 -1.61
CA ASP A 18 -52.42 14.17 -1.67
C ASP A 18 -51.02 14.03 -1.04
N PHE A 19 -50.07 13.40 -1.75
CA PHE A 19 -48.65 13.62 -1.45
C PHE A 19 -48.22 14.90 -2.15
N SER A 20 -48.67 16.03 -1.59
CA SER A 20 -48.22 17.35 -2.00
C SER A 20 -46.75 17.50 -1.62
N LEU A 21 -45.85 17.39 -2.61
CA LEU A 21 -44.53 18.01 -2.55
C LEU A 21 -44.78 19.51 -2.41
N GLU A 22 -44.77 20.04 -1.17
CA GLU A 22 -44.70 21.47 -0.91
C GLU A 22 -43.42 22.03 -1.56
N ARG A 23 -43.55 22.41 -2.83
CA ARG A 23 -42.54 23.20 -3.53
C ARG A 23 -42.64 24.62 -2.96
N THR A 24 -41.94 24.87 -1.86
CA THR A 24 -41.86 26.21 -1.27
C THR A 24 -41.40 27.22 -2.33
N PRO A 25 -42.12 28.34 -2.52
CA PRO A 25 -41.71 29.36 -3.47
C PRO A 25 -40.46 30.08 -2.95
N HIS A 26 -39.30 29.74 -3.51
CA HIS A 26 -38.01 30.36 -3.15
C HIS A 26 -37.96 31.87 -3.50
N ARG A 27 -38.90 32.38 -4.31
CA ARG A 27 -38.81 33.71 -4.96
C ARG A 27 -38.84 34.91 -4.01
N ASP A 28 -39.34 34.76 -2.78
CA ASP A 28 -39.49 35.88 -1.82
C ASP A 28 -38.70 35.70 -0.52
N THR A 29 -37.79 34.72 -0.46
CA THR A 29 -37.00 34.48 0.76
C THR A 29 -35.85 35.51 0.84
N PRO A 30 -35.73 36.30 1.92
CA PRO A 30 -34.62 37.23 2.09
C PRO A 30 -33.30 36.45 2.07
N GLN A 31 -32.29 36.95 1.34
CA GLN A 31 -30.98 36.28 1.17
C GLN A 31 -30.38 35.84 2.51
N ARG A 32 -30.46 36.68 3.54
CA ARG A 32 -29.98 36.39 4.90
C ARG A 32 -30.61 35.15 5.52
N LEU A 33 -31.91 34.93 5.29
CA LEU A 33 -32.63 33.78 5.85
C LEU A 33 -32.20 32.47 5.15
N LEU A 34 -31.87 32.55 3.85
CA LEU A 34 -31.30 31.42 3.11
C LEU A 34 -29.89 31.09 3.60
N GLU A 35 -29.06 32.11 3.84
CA GLU A 35 -27.71 31.94 4.41
C GLU A 35 -27.75 31.33 5.82
N GLU A 36 -28.67 31.78 6.68
CA GLU A 36 -28.88 31.21 8.02
C GLU A 36 -29.35 29.76 7.95
N ARG A 37 -30.24 29.43 7.00
CA ARG A 37 -30.68 28.05 6.76
C ARG A 37 -29.53 27.17 6.25
N LEU A 38 -28.69 27.66 5.35
CA LEU A 38 -27.49 26.95 4.89
C LEU A 38 -26.56 26.64 6.06
N LEU A 39 -26.21 27.64 6.88
CA LEU A 39 -25.36 27.45 8.06
C LEU A 39 -25.94 26.48 9.09
N LYS A 40 -27.27 26.43 9.21
CA LYS A 40 -27.96 25.48 10.09
C LYS A 40 -27.87 24.06 9.53
N ILE A 41 -28.11 23.90 8.23
CA ILE A 41 -28.01 22.61 7.54
C ILE A 41 -26.57 22.10 7.61
N ASP A 42 -25.56 22.91 7.31
CA ASP A 42 -24.16 22.52 7.38
C ASP A 42 -23.75 22.05 8.78
N ARG A 43 -24.19 22.76 9.83
CA ARG A 43 -23.98 22.33 11.22
C ARG A 43 -24.69 21.01 11.53
N SER A 44 -25.92 20.83 11.07
CA SER A 44 -26.64 19.56 11.25
C SER A 44 -25.97 18.41 10.50
N LEU A 45 -25.47 18.65 9.28
CA LEU A 45 -24.74 17.65 8.49
C LEU A 45 -23.43 17.23 9.14
N GLN A 46 -22.73 18.15 9.83
CA GLN A 46 -21.52 17.81 10.58
C GLN A 46 -21.78 16.86 11.77
N LEU A 47 -22.99 16.86 12.33
CA LEU A 47 -23.39 15.99 13.45
C LEU A 47 -23.87 14.61 13.00
N LEU A 48 -24.26 14.46 11.73
CA LEU A 48 -24.71 13.18 11.20
C LEU A 48 -23.52 12.25 10.97
N ALA A 49 -23.72 10.95 11.24
CA ALA A 49 -22.74 9.92 10.91
C ALA A 49 -22.49 9.94 9.39
N ARG A 50 -21.22 10.08 8.99
CA ARG A 50 -20.84 10.04 7.57
C ARG A 50 -21.03 8.60 7.07
N PRO A 51 -21.91 8.36 6.08
CA PRO A 51 -22.11 7.01 5.56
C PRO A 51 -20.81 6.49 4.93
N SER A 52 -20.27 5.39 5.45
CA SER A 52 -19.16 4.65 4.82
C SER A 52 -19.66 3.30 4.32
N MET A 53 -19.83 3.18 3.00
CA MET A 53 -20.03 1.88 2.35
C MET A 53 -18.65 1.36 1.92
N ARG A 54 -18.27 0.14 2.35
CA ARG A 54 -16.93 -0.52 2.31
C ARG A 54 -15.96 -0.12 3.43
N SER A 55 -15.19 -1.13 3.88
CA SER A 55 -14.02 -0.95 4.75
C SER A 55 -13.11 0.12 4.14
N GLY A 56 -12.59 1.03 4.97
CA GLY A 56 -11.75 2.13 4.52
C GLY A 56 -10.35 1.72 4.05
N VAL A 57 -10.16 0.49 3.59
CA VAL A 57 -8.85 -0.08 3.25
C VAL A 57 -8.77 -0.30 1.75
N GLY A 58 -7.75 0.28 1.11
CA GLY A 58 -7.39 0.01 -0.27
C GLY A 58 -6.74 -1.37 -0.45
N ALA A 59 -6.26 -1.66 -1.65
CA ALA A 59 -5.50 -2.87 -1.90
C ALA A 59 -4.21 -2.88 -1.06
N ILE A 60 -3.91 -4.02 -0.46
CA ILE A 60 -2.67 -4.29 0.26
C ILE A 60 -2.03 -5.49 -0.42
N GLY A 61 -0.91 -5.27 -1.11
CA GLY A 61 -0.14 -6.35 -1.73
C GLY A 61 0.90 -6.93 -0.79
N TYR A 62 1.46 -6.10 0.10
CA TYR A 62 2.42 -6.52 1.12
C TYR A 62 2.22 -5.76 2.42
N ARG A 63 2.41 -6.47 3.53
CA ARG A 63 2.49 -5.90 4.89
C ARG A 63 3.52 -6.67 5.72
N SER A 64 4.40 -5.95 6.40
CA SER A 64 5.34 -6.51 7.37
C SER A 64 4.64 -6.89 8.69
N SER A 65 5.33 -7.64 9.55
CA SER A 65 4.89 -7.77 10.94
C SER A 65 4.85 -6.39 11.62
N ALA A 66 3.91 -6.25 12.56
CA ALA A 66 3.68 -4.98 13.24
C ALA A 66 4.68 -4.74 14.38
N SER A 67 5.42 -3.64 14.28
CA SER A 67 6.42 -3.22 15.26
C SER A 67 5.91 -2.11 16.19
N ASP A 68 6.57 -1.98 17.34
CA ASP A 68 6.46 -0.84 18.25
C ASP A 68 7.61 0.17 18.03
N ASP A 69 8.63 -0.18 17.23
CA ASP A 69 9.78 0.68 16.89
C ASP A 69 9.62 1.27 15.47
N PRO A 70 9.62 2.61 15.31
CA PRO A 70 9.62 3.23 13.98
C PRO A 70 10.88 2.94 13.15
N ASN A 71 12.00 2.58 13.78
CA ASN A 71 13.28 2.36 13.09
C ASN A 71 13.57 0.87 12.84
N GLU A 72 12.57 -0.01 13.01
CA GLU A 72 12.73 -1.41 12.61
C GLU A 72 12.90 -1.50 11.09
N THR A 73 14.03 -2.07 10.67
CA THR A 73 14.34 -2.25 9.24
C THR A 73 13.51 -3.40 8.65
N VAL A 74 12.79 -3.12 7.57
CA VAL A 74 12.08 -4.14 6.79
C VAL A 74 12.61 -4.16 5.36
N GLU A 75 12.99 -5.35 4.89
CA GLU A 75 13.54 -5.55 3.56
C GLU A 75 12.55 -6.35 2.70
N ILE A 76 12.39 -5.93 1.44
CA ILE A 76 11.69 -6.66 0.39
C ILE A 76 12.65 -6.80 -0.78
N THR A 77 13.00 -8.04 -1.14
CA THR A 77 13.85 -8.36 -2.29
C THR A 77 13.02 -9.04 -3.37
N ILE A 78 13.09 -8.51 -4.59
CA ILE A 78 12.44 -9.08 -5.78
C ILE A 78 13.54 -9.70 -6.64
N ARG A 79 13.46 -11.00 -6.90
CA ARG A 79 14.38 -11.75 -7.77
C ARG A 79 13.81 -11.79 -9.18
N LEU A 80 14.50 -11.18 -10.14
CA LEU A 80 14.10 -11.18 -11.54
C LEU A 80 14.38 -12.54 -12.20
N ALA A 81 13.66 -12.82 -13.29
CA ALA A 81 13.80 -14.07 -14.03
C ALA A 81 15.19 -14.23 -14.65
N GLU A 82 15.77 -13.12 -15.11
CA GLU A 82 17.10 -13.03 -15.68
C GLU A 82 17.72 -11.65 -15.40
N GLU A 83 19.02 -11.53 -15.63
CA GLU A 83 19.73 -10.26 -15.53
C GLU A 83 19.16 -9.27 -16.57
N THR A 84 18.44 -8.26 -16.08
CA THR A 84 17.68 -7.32 -16.92
C THR A 84 18.10 -5.90 -16.61
N SER A 85 18.14 -5.03 -17.62
CA SER A 85 18.39 -3.60 -17.44
C SER A 85 17.17 -2.93 -16.80
N ILE A 86 17.36 -2.21 -15.71
CA ILE A 86 16.30 -1.55 -14.95
C ILE A 86 16.60 -0.05 -14.92
N ASP A 87 15.58 0.76 -15.18
CA ASP A 87 15.68 2.22 -15.22
C ASP A 87 14.70 2.94 -14.28
N GLN A 88 13.68 2.23 -13.76
CA GLN A 88 12.71 2.84 -12.86
C GLN A 88 12.12 1.85 -11.86
N VAL A 89 11.91 2.33 -10.63
CA VAL A 89 11.20 1.60 -9.57
C VAL A 89 10.04 2.45 -9.07
N VAL A 90 8.86 1.86 -8.97
CA VAL A 90 7.63 2.53 -8.52
C VAL A 90 7.08 1.85 -7.27
N LEU A 91 6.93 2.62 -6.19
CA LEU A 91 6.32 2.16 -4.95
C LEU A 91 4.90 2.71 -4.86
N VAL A 92 3.90 1.83 -4.84
CA VAL A 92 2.49 2.21 -4.77
C VAL A 92 2.00 2.11 -3.32
N PRO A 93 1.55 3.21 -2.71
CA PRO A 93 1.07 3.20 -1.33
C PRO A 93 -0.22 2.40 -1.18
N ALA A 94 -0.33 1.66 -0.07
CA ALA A 94 -1.65 1.21 0.39
C ALA A 94 -2.41 2.43 0.94
N ILE A 95 -3.68 2.56 0.56
CA ILE A 95 -4.49 3.73 0.91
C ILE A 95 -5.48 3.39 2.00
N TRP A 96 -5.53 4.22 3.04
CA TRP A 96 -6.61 4.22 4.03
C TRP A 96 -7.52 5.42 3.83
N ARG A 97 -8.83 5.19 3.89
CA ARG A 97 -9.87 6.21 3.91
C ARG A 97 -10.25 6.51 5.35
N ASP A 98 -9.80 7.66 5.83
CA ASP A 98 -10.27 8.26 7.06
C ASP A 98 -11.60 8.98 6.81
N THR A 99 -12.59 8.73 7.66
CA THR A 99 -13.94 9.32 7.51
C THR A 99 -13.92 10.83 7.73
N THR A 100 -12.89 11.37 8.40
CA THR A 100 -12.73 12.78 8.73
C THR A 100 -11.68 13.45 7.84
N LEU A 101 -10.52 12.81 7.68
CA LEU A 101 -9.32 13.36 7.02
C LEU A 101 -9.18 13.00 5.53
N GLY A 102 -10.06 12.16 4.99
CA GLY A 102 -9.99 11.74 3.58
C GLY A 102 -9.02 10.59 3.35
N PHE A 103 -8.37 10.54 2.19
CA PHE A 103 -7.45 9.46 1.82
C PHE A 103 -6.02 9.77 2.30
N ARG A 104 -5.36 8.76 2.85
CA ARG A 104 -3.95 8.81 3.25
C ARG A 104 -3.24 7.51 2.92
N ALA A 105 -1.92 7.57 2.72
CA ALA A 105 -1.09 6.37 2.77
C ALA A 105 -1.19 5.72 4.16
N ASP A 106 -1.22 4.39 4.18
CA ASP A 106 -1.30 3.56 5.36
C ASP A 106 -0.08 2.64 5.40
N GLY A 107 0.84 2.88 6.35
CA GLY A 107 2.07 2.10 6.50
C GLY A 107 3.11 2.30 5.40
N PHE A 108 2.99 3.34 4.56
CA PHE A 108 4.04 3.68 3.59
C PHE A 108 5.28 4.23 4.34
N PRO A 109 6.51 3.82 4.01
CA PRO A 109 7.68 4.17 4.80
C PRO A 109 7.96 5.68 4.76
N VAL A 110 8.46 6.22 5.87
CA VAL A 110 8.93 7.61 5.97
C VAL A 110 10.30 7.74 5.27
N ALA A 111 11.15 6.73 5.42
CA ALA A 111 12.46 6.66 4.79
C ALA A 111 12.74 5.24 4.28
N PHE A 112 13.37 5.14 3.12
CA PHE A 112 13.75 3.88 2.51
C PHE A 112 14.91 4.01 1.52
N ASN A 113 15.61 2.91 1.29
CA ASN A 113 16.64 2.77 0.28
C ASN A 113 16.20 1.79 -0.80
N ILE A 114 16.71 2.00 -2.02
CA ILE A 114 16.61 1.03 -3.10
C ILE A 114 18.02 0.62 -3.48
N SER A 115 18.25 -0.69 -3.54
CA SER A 115 19.50 -1.30 -3.95
C SER A 115 19.27 -2.32 -5.05
N VAL A 116 20.26 -2.51 -5.90
CA VAL A 116 20.23 -3.50 -6.99
C VAL A 116 21.52 -4.30 -7.00
N GLY A 117 21.45 -5.53 -7.49
CA GLY A 117 22.63 -6.37 -7.64
C GLY A 117 22.41 -7.56 -8.55
N CYS A 118 23.49 -8.31 -8.75
CA CYS A 118 23.49 -9.55 -9.54
C CYS A 118 23.86 -10.73 -8.65
N ASP A 119 23.23 -11.86 -8.91
CA ASP A 119 23.44 -13.15 -8.23
C ASP A 119 23.47 -13.02 -6.70
N ASP A 120 24.60 -13.38 -6.10
CA ASP A 120 24.88 -13.36 -4.65
C ASP A 120 25.71 -12.14 -4.23
N ASP A 121 25.80 -11.11 -5.07
CA ASP A 121 26.42 -9.84 -4.65
C ASP A 121 25.56 -9.15 -3.58
N GLU A 122 26.21 -8.38 -2.70
CA GLU A 122 25.53 -7.51 -1.72
C GLU A 122 24.74 -6.39 -2.42
N GLY A 123 25.08 -6.14 -3.68
CA GLY A 123 24.53 -5.09 -4.50
C GLY A 123 25.00 -3.71 -4.05
N HIS A 124 24.42 -2.69 -4.65
CA HIS A 124 24.72 -1.31 -4.33
C HIS A 124 23.46 -0.46 -4.34
N ARG A 125 23.50 0.63 -3.58
CA ARG A 125 22.36 1.53 -3.42
C ARG A 125 22.23 2.44 -4.64
N VAL A 126 21.04 2.47 -5.21
CA VAL A 126 20.69 3.29 -6.38
C VAL A 126 19.81 4.48 -6.01
N ALA A 127 19.07 4.40 -4.90
CA ALA A 127 18.30 5.52 -4.36
C ALA A 127 18.23 5.48 -2.84
N SER A 128 18.09 6.66 -2.23
CA SER A 128 17.89 6.84 -0.79
C SER A 128 16.91 7.99 -0.59
N LEU A 129 15.78 7.71 0.05
CA LEU A 129 14.77 8.68 0.38
C LEU A 129 14.64 8.74 1.91
N THR A 130 14.63 9.95 2.45
CA THR A 130 14.65 10.24 3.88
C THR A 130 13.41 11.05 4.28
N SER A 131 13.28 11.35 5.57
CA SER A 131 12.22 12.22 6.08
C SER A 131 12.22 13.61 5.43
N ASP A 132 13.39 14.09 5.00
CA ASP A 132 13.55 15.43 4.42
C ASP A 132 12.94 15.54 3.01
N ASP A 133 12.71 14.40 2.33
CA ASP A 133 12.02 14.34 1.04
C ASP A 133 10.51 14.55 1.17
N ASN A 134 9.99 14.61 2.40
CA ASN A 134 8.59 14.93 2.72
C ASN A 134 7.56 14.16 1.88
N LEU A 135 7.79 12.84 1.72
CA LEU A 135 6.94 11.99 0.89
C LEU A 135 5.51 11.84 1.40
N LEU A 136 5.28 12.05 2.70
CA LEU A 136 3.98 11.90 3.35
C LEU A 136 3.42 13.27 3.80
N PRO A 137 2.09 13.48 3.74
CA PRO A 137 1.04 12.54 3.31
C PRO A 137 0.98 12.40 1.79
N ARG A 138 0.71 11.18 1.30
CA ARG A 138 0.63 10.89 -0.14
C ARG A 138 -0.40 9.83 -0.45
N ILE A 139 -0.98 9.95 -1.64
CA ILE A 139 -1.90 8.95 -2.23
C ILE A 139 -1.44 8.48 -3.60
N ALA A 140 -0.52 9.21 -4.24
CA ALA A 140 0.08 8.84 -5.51
C ALA A 140 1.26 7.89 -5.32
N PRO A 141 1.60 7.06 -6.32
CA PRO A 141 2.86 6.32 -6.30
C PRO A 141 4.08 7.23 -6.14
N VAL A 142 5.16 6.66 -5.61
CA VAL A 142 6.50 7.25 -5.66
C VAL A 142 7.23 6.61 -6.83
N VAL A 143 7.62 7.42 -7.80
CA VAL A 143 8.41 7.01 -8.97
C VAL A 143 9.85 7.38 -8.69
N VAL A 144 10.75 6.42 -8.77
CA VAL A 144 12.19 6.59 -8.59
C VAL A 144 12.88 6.20 -9.87
N ASP A 145 13.36 7.20 -10.61
CA ASP A 145 14.19 6.98 -11.79
C ASP A 145 15.62 6.68 -11.34
N ILE A 146 16.24 5.67 -11.96
CA ILE A 146 17.62 5.26 -11.69
C ILE A 146 18.40 5.22 -13.00
N GLU A 147 19.72 5.34 -12.93
CA GLU A 147 20.57 5.14 -14.11
C GLU A 147 20.35 3.70 -14.62
N PRO A 148 20.05 3.50 -15.93
CA PRO A 148 19.81 2.18 -16.49
C PRO A 148 20.98 1.24 -16.24
N GLN A 149 20.70 0.12 -15.57
CA GLN A 149 21.73 -0.85 -15.23
C GLN A 149 21.18 -2.26 -15.11
N ASN A 150 22.03 -3.23 -15.37
CA ASN A 150 21.68 -4.64 -15.26
C ASN A 150 21.65 -5.09 -13.80
N ALA A 151 20.59 -5.80 -13.44
CA ALA A 151 20.49 -6.48 -12.15
C ALA A 151 19.67 -7.76 -12.29
N SER A 152 19.91 -8.74 -11.42
CA SER A 152 19.05 -9.93 -11.27
C SER A 152 18.15 -9.84 -10.03
N TRP A 153 18.32 -8.81 -9.20
CA TRP A 153 17.44 -8.53 -8.08
C TRP A 153 17.39 -7.04 -7.72
N ILE A 154 16.28 -6.64 -7.10
CA ILE A 154 16.11 -5.32 -6.47
C ILE A 154 15.69 -5.52 -5.02
N ARG A 155 16.20 -4.66 -4.14
CA ARG A 155 15.81 -4.60 -2.74
C ARG A 155 15.28 -3.21 -2.39
N VAL A 156 14.11 -3.19 -1.76
CA VAL A 156 13.57 -2.03 -1.05
C VAL A 156 13.77 -2.27 0.43
N GLU A 157 14.50 -1.37 1.08
CA GLU A 157 14.79 -1.40 2.51
C GLU A 157 14.12 -0.20 3.17
N ALA A 158 13.05 -0.43 3.94
CA ALA A 158 12.45 0.61 4.75
C ALA A 158 13.29 0.80 6.03
N THR A 159 13.85 2.00 6.20
CA THR A 159 14.69 2.36 7.35
C THR A 159 13.92 3.13 8.42
N GLN A 160 12.78 3.72 8.04
CA GLN A 160 11.85 4.33 8.98
C GLN A 160 10.41 4.05 8.56
N LEU A 161 9.70 3.33 9.42
CA LEU A 161 8.31 2.91 9.23
C LEU A 161 7.33 4.03 9.63
N SER A 162 6.15 4.01 9.03
CA SER A 162 5.03 4.85 9.45
C SER A 162 3.96 4.01 10.15
N ARG A 163 3.06 4.71 10.84
CA ARG A 163 1.99 4.07 11.63
C ARG A 163 0.85 3.63 10.73
N ARG A 164 0.31 2.44 11.00
CA ARG A 164 -0.96 2.00 10.40
C ARG A 164 -2.15 2.65 11.08
N ALA A 165 -3.19 2.88 10.30
CA ALA A 165 -4.31 3.75 10.61
C ALA A 165 -5.22 3.28 11.76
N TRP A 166 -5.31 1.98 12.02
CA TRP A 166 -6.35 1.40 12.89
C TRP A 166 -5.89 1.11 14.32
N ASP A 167 -4.59 0.93 14.56
CA ASP A 167 -4.03 0.68 15.90
C ASP A 167 -2.70 1.40 16.20
N ASN A 168 -2.20 2.22 15.27
CA ASN A 168 -0.96 2.99 15.38
C ASN A 168 0.34 2.19 15.49
N ARG A 169 0.36 0.88 15.18
CA ARG A 169 1.62 0.12 15.09
C ARG A 169 2.42 0.49 13.85
N TYR A 170 3.74 0.38 13.92
CA TYR A 170 4.64 0.64 12.80
C TYR A 170 4.69 -0.57 11.87
N VAL A 171 4.52 -0.34 10.57
CA VAL A 171 4.59 -1.39 9.54
C VAL A 171 5.16 -0.82 8.26
N LEU A 172 5.75 -1.68 7.44
CA LEU A 172 5.89 -1.44 6.01
C LEU A 172 4.66 -2.04 5.31
N GLN A 173 3.93 -1.20 4.59
CA GLN A 173 2.75 -1.62 3.84
C GLN A 173 2.71 -0.94 2.48
N LEU A 174 2.58 -1.74 1.43
CA LEU A 174 2.53 -1.30 0.05
C LEU A 174 1.37 -1.99 -0.67
N SER A 175 0.76 -1.28 -1.62
CA SER A 175 -0.18 -1.91 -2.55
C SER A 175 0.59 -2.74 -3.56
N GLU A 176 1.61 -2.15 -4.18
CA GLU A 176 2.40 -2.76 -5.25
C GLU A 176 3.83 -2.19 -5.28
N ILE A 177 4.76 -2.98 -5.80
CA ILE A 177 6.09 -2.53 -6.24
C ILE A 177 6.18 -2.88 -7.72
N LEU A 178 6.48 -1.90 -8.56
CA LEU A 178 6.69 -2.09 -9.99
C LEU A 178 8.15 -1.77 -10.31
N VAL A 179 8.72 -2.53 -11.23
CA VAL A 179 10.10 -2.35 -11.67
C VAL A 179 10.07 -2.34 -13.18
N PHE A 180 10.61 -1.29 -13.79
CA PHE A 180 10.58 -1.13 -15.23
C PHE A 180 11.94 -1.32 -15.88
N SER A 181 11.89 -1.93 -17.06
CA SER A 181 12.88 -1.84 -18.12
C SER A 181 12.22 -1.08 -19.27
N GLY A 182 12.43 0.23 -19.34
CA GLY A 182 11.75 1.12 -20.28
C GLY A 182 10.24 1.17 -20.07
N ARG A 183 9.50 0.29 -20.76
CA ARG A 183 8.02 0.22 -20.72
C ARG A 183 7.47 -1.08 -20.15
N GLU A 184 8.34 -2.02 -19.82
CA GLU A 184 7.96 -3.36 -19.36
C GLU A 184 8.15 -3.49 -17.85
N ASN A 185 7.11 -3.95 -17.14
CA ASN A 185 7.23 -4.26 -15.72
C ASN A 185 7.88 -5.63 -15.53
N VAL A 186 9.19 -5.64 -15.29
CA VAL A 186 10.01 -6.85 -15.16
C VAL A 186 9.85 -7.53 -13.80
N ALA A 187 9.25 -6.87 -12.80
CA ALA A 187 8.91 -7.47 -11.51
C ALA A 187 7.61 -8.29 -11.54
N LEU A 188 6.87 -8.29 -12.65
CA LEU A 188 5.62 -9.02 -12.75
C LEU A 188 5.85 -10.54 -12.64
N HIS A 189 5.09 -11.20 -11.76
CA HIS A 189 5.15 -12.64 -11.47
C HIS A 189 6.52 -13.16 -10.98
N GLN A 190 7.37 -12.26 -10.50
CA GLN A 190 8.68 -12.61 -9.97
C GLN A 190 8.62 -13.08 -8.51
N SER A 191 9.68 -13.75 -8.06
CA SER A 191 9.79 -14.22 -6.68
C SER A 191 10.11 -13.06 -5.74
N VAL A 192 9.45 -13.03 -4.58
CA VAL A 192 9.63 -12.01 -3.56
C VAL A 192 10.07 -12.66 -2.25
N GLU A 193 11.15 -12.13 -1.69
CA GLU A 193 11.66 -12.46 -0.37
C GLU A 193 11.48 -11.25 0.54
N SER A 194 11.20 -11.46 1.81
CA SER A 194 11.12 -10.38 2.77
C SER A 194 11.64 -10.79 4.14
N SER A 195 12.22 -9.84 4.87
CA SER A 195 12.70 -10.06 6.24
C SER A 195 11.56 -10.30 7.23
N SER A 196 10.35 -9.85 6.89
CA SER A 196 9.17 -9.90 7.75
C SER A 196 7.91 -10.01 6.90
N SER A 197 6.88 -10.69 7.40
CA SER A 197 5.56 -10.69 6.75
C SER A 197 4.48 -10.88 7.81
N ASP A 198 3.42 -10.10 7.70
CA ASP A 198 2.21 -10.33 8.47
C ASP A 198 1.53 -11.59 7.88
N GLU A 199 1.78 -12.76 8.49
CA GLU A 199 1.16 -14.04 8.10
C GLU A 199 -0.34 -14.01 8.43
N TRP A 200 -1.15 -13.43 7.56
CA TRP A 200 -2.60 -13.64 7.58
C TRP A 200 -2.91 -14.81 6.64
N GLU A 201 -3.51 -15.89 7.18
CA GLU A 201 -3.84 -17.13 6.45
C GLU A 201 -4.78 -16.97 5.24
N GLN A 202 -5.15 -15.74 4.81
CA GLN A 202 -6.15 -15.49 3.76
C GLN A 202 -5.75 -14.42 2.72
N GLY A 203 -4.45 -14.11 2.56
CA GLY A 203 -3.97 -13.28 1.46
C GLY A 203 -3.81 -14.05 0.13
N PRO A 204 -4.13 -13.47 -1.04
CA PRO A 204 -4.17 -14.18 -2.33
C PRO A 204 -2.79 -14.59 -2.89
N THR A 205 -1.68 -14.14 -2.30
CA THR A 205 -0.32 -14.46 -2.75
C THR A 205 0.42 -15.28 -1.69
N GLN A 206 -0.10 -16.47 -1.39
CA GLN A 206 0.68 -17.50 -0.68
C GLN A 206 1.31 -18.47 -1.68
N THR A 207 2.53 -18.19 -2.14
CA THR A 207 3.47 -19.27 -2.46
C THR A 207 4.26 -19.55 -1.20
N LYS A 208 3.83 -20.59 -0.45
CA LYS A 208 4.58 -21.16 0.67
C LYS A 208 5.99 -21.53 0.20
N ILE A 209 7.00 -20.75 0.57
CA ILE A 209 8.39 -21.21 0.55
C ILE A 209 8.63 -21.89 1.90
N PRO A 210 8.92 -23.21 1.96
CA PRO A 210 9.14 -23.87 3.23
C PRO A 210 10.40 -23.31 3.90
N ARG A 211 10.23 -22.86 5.14
CA ARG A 211 11.30 -22.58 6.12
C ARG A 211 12.11 -23.85 6.37
N ARG A 212 13.12 -24.11 5.57
CA ARG A 212 14.21 -25.04 5.92
C ARG A 212 15.43 -24.61 5.13
N TRP A 213 16.54 -24.42 5.86
CA TRP A 213 17.96 -24.44 5.48
C TRP A 213 18.72 -23.27 6.14
N ILE A 214 18.75 -23.27 7.47
CA ILE A 214 19.89 -22.73 8.24
C ILE A 214 20.60 -23.96 8.78
N HIS A 215 21.79 -24.24 8.25
CA HIS A 215 23.00 -24.72 8.95
C HIS A 215 23.96 -25.35 7.94
N ALA A 216 25.01 -24.61 7.59
CA ALA A 216 26.32 -25.18 7.33
C ALA A 216 27.38 -24.05 7.39
N LEU A 217 27.82 -23.69 8.60
CA LEU A 217 29.19 -23.22 8.76
C LEU A 217 30.12 -24.46 8.74
N PRO A 218 31.31 -24.37 8.13
CA PRO A 218 32.07 -25.54 7.73
C PRO A 218 32.89 -26.08 8.90
N HIS A 219 32.70 -27.37 9.23
CA HIS A 219 33.67 -28.10 10.04
C HIS A 219 34.68 -28.79 9.13
N GLU A 220 35.95 -28.46 9.34
CA GLU A 220 37.11 -29.03 8.68
C GLU A 220 37.07 -30.55 8.59
N ARG A 221 37.28 -31.08 7.38
CA ARG A 221 37.82 -32.44 7.19
C ARG A 221 39.12 -32.36 6.42
N ARG A 222 40.22 -32.57 7.15
CA ARG A 222 41.52 -32.98 6.60
C ARG A 222 41.35 -34.26 5.78
N GLY A 223 41.84 -34.28 4.54
CA GLY A 223 42.05 -35.54 3.82
C GLY A 223 42.30 -35.48 2.31
N ARG A 224 43.58 -35.31 1.93
CA ARG A 224 44.30 -35.88 0.77
C ARG A 224 44.03 -35.37 -0.67
N ARG A 225 45.08 -34.70 -1.18
CA ARG A 225 45.68 -34.68 -2.54
C ARG A 225 45.02 -35.49 -3.69
N ALA A 226 44.80 -34.80 -4.82
CA ALA A 226 45.40 -35.05 -6.16
C ALA A 226 45.05 -33.88 -7.11
N LYS A 227 46.02 -33.07 -7.52
CA LYS A 227 46.64 -32.97 -8.87
C LYS A 227 45.73 -32.51 -10.03
N HIS A 228 46.12 -31.34 -10.57
CA HIS A 228 46.14 -30.89 -11.98
C HIS A 228 44.81 -30.62 -12.69
N GLY A 229 44.68 -29.39 -13.21
CA GLY A 229 43.65 -29.00 -14.15
C GLY A 229 43.54 -27.49 -14.27
N VAL A 230 44.43 -26.87 -15.05
CA VAL A 230 44.34 -25.48 -15.48
C VAL A 230 43.07 -25.33 -16.32
N HIS A 231 42.14 -24.47 -15.90
CA HIS A 231 41.24 -23.77 -16.81
C HIS A 231 40.87 -22.43 -16.22
N GLN A 232 41.44 -21.37 -16.80
CA GLN A 232 40.98 -20.00 -16.63
C GLN A 232 39.59 -19.89 -17.24
N GLN A 233 38.59 -19.55 -16.42
CA GLN A 233 37.28 -19.14 -16.90
C GLN A 233 37.06 -17.68 -16.47
N SER A 234 36.91 -16.86 -17.50
CA SER A 234 36.76 -15.42 -17.50
C SER A 234 35.65 -14.97 -16.54
N ARG A 235 36.03 -14.24 -15.47
CA ARG A 235 35.13 -13.38 -14.73
C ARG A 235 34.86 -12.16 -15.59
N ARG A 236 33.71 -12.09 -16.25
CA ARG A 236 33.20 -10.80 -16.74
C ARG A 236 32.61 -10.08 -15.53
N ARG A 237 33.37 -9.11 -15.04
CA ARG A 237 32.89 -8.09 -14.10
C ARG A 237 31.88 -7.22 -14.84
N CYS A 238 30.72 -7.01 -14.25
CA CYS A 238 29.84 -5.90 -14.60
C CYS A 238 30.49 -4.61 -14.09
N VAL A 239 31.39 -4.06 -14.89
CA VAL A 239 31.79 -2.65 -14.80
C VAL A 239 31.34 -2.07 -16.12
N ALA A 240 30.31 -1.23 -16.08
CA ALA A 240 29.97 -0.39 -17.20
C ALA A 240 31.13 0.59 -17.40
N ASP A 241 31.80 0.49 -18.55
CA ASP A 241 32.69 1.53 -19.05
C ASP A 241 31.86 2.80 -19.28
N ALA A 242 32.06 3.80 -18.42
CA ALA A 242 31.61 5.16 -18.67
C ALA A 242 32.61 5.84 -19.62
N PHE A 243 32.31 5.87 -20.93
CA PHE A 243 32.89 6.82 -21.87
C PHE A 243 31.90 7.13 -23.01
N GLY A 244 31.57 8.41 -23.17
CA GLY A 244 30.77 8.97 -24.25
C GLY A 244 30.23 10.33 -23.88
#